data_AF-A0A2V6WV93-F1
#
_entry.id   AF-A0A2V6WV93-F1
#
_cell.length_a   1.000
_cell.length_b   1.000
_cell.length_c   1.000
_cell.angle_alpha   90.00
_cell.angle_beta   90.00
_cell.angle_gamma   90.00
#
_symmetry.space_group_name_H-M   'P 1'
#
loop_
_entity.id
_entity.type
_entity.pdbx_description
1 polymer ?
#
loop_
_entity_poly.entity_id
_entity_poly.type
_entity_poly.pdbx_seq_one_letter_code
_entity_poly.pdbx_strand_id
1 'polypeptide(L)'
;MSVPAGVVSNEVTVLWRDIGVYRASGPLRLAGPLYEMTSYETMAECEAAQQTAMAKEALSRVGSATERLSDGIKTWDSDRQYYTTFRYLCQVPGARRTPFR
;
A
#
# COMPACT_ATOMS: atom_id res chain seq x y z
N MET A 1 -35.38 20.26 -24.62
CA MET A 1 -34.95 18.99 -24.01
C MET A 1 -33.51 19.22 -23.56
N SER A 2 -33.17 19.65 -22.34
CA SER A 2 -33.38 19.10 -20.98
C SER A 2 -32.59 17.81 -20.67
N VAL A 3 -31.27 18.00 -20.40
CA VAL A 3 -30.31 17.43 -19.40
C VAL A 3 -30.31 15.93 -18.98
N PRO A 4 -29.16 15.34 -18.53
CA PRO A 4 -27.89 16.00 -18.17
C PRO A 4 -26.61 15.44 -18.82
N ALA A 5 -25.58 16.29 -18.84
CA ALA A 5 -24.19 15.83 -18.82
C ALA A 5 -24.05 14.89 -17.62
N GLY A 6 -23.97 13.59 -17.89
CA GLY A 6 -23.68 12.60 -16.88
C GLY A 6 -22.44 13.07 -16.16
N VAL A 7 -22.55 13.30 -14.86
CA VAL A 7 -21.41 13.38 -13.97
C VAL A 7 -20.64 12.09 -14.21
N VAL A 8 -19.57 12.16 -15.00
CA VAL A 8 -18.57 11.10 -15.01
C VAL A 8 -18.03 11.16 -13.59
N SER A 9 -18.54 10.28 -12.74
CA SER A 9 -17.92 10.04 -11.44
C SER A 9 -16.53 9.55 -11.78
N ASN A 10 -15.55 10.45 -11.82
CA ASN A 10 -14.15 10.06 -11.82
C ASN A 10 -14.03 9.15 -10.60
N GLU A 11 -13.79 7.87 -10.85
CA GLU A 11 -13.62 6.89 -9.78
C GLU A 11 -12.35 7.30 -9.03
N VAL A 12 -12.56 8.10 -7.98
CA VAL A 12 -11.50 8.58 -7.10
C VAL A 12 -10.71 7.36 -6.66
N THR A 13 -9.41 7.34 -6.89
CA THR A 13 -8.54 6.23 -6.49
C THR A 13 -7.83 6.59 -5.21
N VAL A 14 -7.84 5.70 -4.22
CA VAL A 14 -7.24 5.91 -2.91
C VAL A 14 -5.91 5.18 -2.82
N LEU A 15 -4.88 5.89 -2.37
CA LEU A 15 -3.62 5.30 -1.95
C LEU A 15 -3.75 4.81 -0.50
N TRP A 16 -3.68 3.50 -0.33
CA TRP A 16 -3.66 2.85 0.98
C TRP A 16 -2.22 2.58 1.43
N ARG A 17 -2.00 2.67 2.73
CA ARG A 17 -0.77 2.20 3.38
C ARG A 17 -1.07 1.10 4.38
N ASP A 18 -0.32 0.03 4.25
CA ASP A 18 -0.34 -1.10 5.17
C ASP A 18 1.01 -1.25 5.87
N ILE A 19 0.99 -1.23 7.19
CA ILE A 19 2.16 -1.55 8.01
C ILE A 19 1.80 -2.77 8.84
N GLY A 20 2.31 -3.94 8.45
CA GLY A 20 1.97 -5.20 9.10
C GLY A 20 3.16 -5.83 9.80
N VAL A 21 2.96 -6.31 11.03
CA VAL A 21 3.96 -7.09 11.77
C VAL A 21 3.54 -8.56 11.76
N TYR A 22 4.50 -9.44 11.47
CA TYR A 22 4.27 -10.87 11.28
C TYR A 22 5.34 -11.68 12.00
N ARG A 23 4.98 -12.90 12.41
CA ARG A 23 5.95 -13.92 12.84
C ARG A 23 6.42 -14.70 11.62
N ALA A 24 7.72 -15.00 11.54
CA ALA A 24 8.31 -15.79 10.47
C ALA A 24 7.65 -17.16 10.28
N SER A 25 7.35 -17.82 11.39
CA SER A 25 6.85 -19.19 11.43
C SER A 25 5.33 -19.33 11.27
N GLY A 26 4.61 -18.26 10.98
CA GLY A 26 3.15 -18.28 10.99
C GLY A 26 2.51 -17.40 9.91
N PRO A 27 1.33 -17.80 9.39
CA PRO A 27 0.62 -17.02 8.37
C PRO A 27 -0.11 -15.79 8.95
N LEU A 28 -0.17 -15.67 10.29
CA LEU A 28 -1.01 -14.68 10.95
C LEU A 28 -0.27 -13.35 11.14
N ARG A 29 -0.93 -12.26 10.74
CA ARG A 29 -0.56 -10.90 11.13
C ARG A 29 -0.74 -10.73 12.65
N LEU A 30 0.28 -10.18 13.30
CA LEU A 30 0.27 -9.90 14.74
C LEU A 30 -0.28 -8.50 15.03
N ALA A 31 0.12 -7.50 14.26
CA ALA A 31 -0.21 -6.11 14.53
C ALA A 31 -0.09 -5.21 13.31
N GLY A 32 -0.43 -3.93 13.52
CA GLY A 32 -0.10 -2.82 12.66
C GLY A 32 -1.28 -2.30 11.83
N PRO A 33 -1.28 -1.01 11.46
CA PRO A 33 -2.42 -0.34 10.86
C PRO A 33 -2.53 -0.54 9.35
N LEU A 34 -3.76 -0.43 8.86
CA LEU A 34 -4.10 -0.19 7.46
C LEU A 34 -4.95 1.08 7.39
N TYR A 35 -4.51 2.08 6.64
CA TYR A 35 -5.20 3.36 6.56
C TYR A 35 -5.08 3.98 5.16
N GLU A 36 -6.04 4.85 4.86
CA GLU A 36 -6.03 5.71 3.68
C GLU A 36 -5.04 6.85 3.86
N MET A 37 -4.17 7.06 2.87
CA MET A 37 -3.25 8.21 2.85
C MET A 37 -3.89 9.41 2.17
N THR A 38 -4.24 9.24 0.89
CA THR A 38 -4.67 10.31 -0.02
C THR A 38 -5.53 9.73 -1.14
N SER A 39 -6.50 10.52 -1.59
CA SER A 39 -7.33 10.26 -2.77
C SER A 39 -6.80 11.00 -4.00
N TYR A 40 -6.90 10.38 -5.17
CA TYR A 40 -6.44 10.87 -6.48
C TYR A 40 -7.57 10.79 -7.50
N GLU A 41 -7.57 11.68 -8.49
CA GLU A 41 -8.62 11.69 -9.52
C GLU A 41 -8.48 10.52 -10.49
N THR A 42 -7.25 10.03 -10.70
CA THR A 42 -6.96 8.91 -11.61
C THR A 42 -6.10 7.82 -10.97
N MET A 43 -6.24 6.59 -11.48
CA MET A 43 -5.38 5.46 -11.08
C MET A 43 -3.90 5.74 -11.37
N ALA A 44 -3.58 6.34 -12.51
CA ALA A 44 -2.20 6.62 -12.91
C ALA A 44 -1.51 7.61 -11.96
N GLU A 45 -2.21 8.65 -11.51
CA GLU A 45 -1.69 9.58 -10.50
C GLU A 45 -1.45 8.88 -9.16
N CYS A 46 -2.40 8.02 -8.75
CA CYS A 46 -2.24 7.23 -7.55
C CYS A 46 -1.00 6.31 -7.66
N GLU A 47 -0.83 5.59 -8.77
CA GLU A 47 0.29 4.68 -8.97
C GLU A 47 1.64 5.41 -8.98
N ALA A 48 1.70 6.62 -9.58
CA ALA A 48 2.89 7.47 -9.51
C ALA A 48 3.22 7.88 -8.06
N ALA A 49 2.18 8.21 -7.27
CA ALA A 49 2.34 8.50 -5.85
C ALA A 49 2.73 7.25 -5.03
N GLN A 50 2.19 6.08 -5.36
CA GLN A 50 2.56 4.79 -4.77
C GLN A 50 4.05 4.52 -4.96
N GLN A 51 4.57 4.66 -6.18
CA GLN A 51 6.01 4.47 -6.46
C GLN A 51 6.87 5.46 -5.68
N THR A 52 6.45 6.72 -5.59
CA THR A 52 7.16 7.75 -4.81
C THR A 52 7.17 7.41 -3.32
N ALA A 53 6.04 6.98 -2.76
CA ALA A 53 5.92 6.60 -1.36
C ALA A 53 6.78 5.37 -1.03
N MET A 54 6.75 4.35 -1.90
CA MET A 54 7.62 3.18 -1.80
C MET A 54 9.11 3.54 -1.84
N ALA A 55 9.51 4.42 -2.76
CA ALA A 55 10.89 4.89 -2.85
C ALA A 55 11.33 5.63 -1.58
N LYS A 56 10.48 6.51 -1.04
CA LYS A 56 10.75 7.24 0.20
C LYS A 56 10.87 6.30 1.41
N GLU A 57 9.97 5.33 1.53
CA GLU A 57 10.06 4.31 2.59
C GLU A 57 11.38 3.53 2.50
N ALA A 58 11.72 3.08 1.29
CA ALA A 58 12.94 2.34 1.03
C ALA A 58 14.20 3.14 1.40
N LEU A 59 14.26 4.44 1.09
CA LEU A 59 15.41 5.30 1.45
C LEU A 59 15.71 5.28 2.95
N SER A 60 14.68 5.17 3.80
CA SER A 60 14.84 5.20 5.26
C SER A 60 15.14 3.84 5.91
N ARG A 61 14.94 2.72 5.19
CA ARG A 61 14.91 1.37 5.79
C ARG A 61 15.67 0.30 5.03
N VAL A 62 16.10 0.56 3.80
CA VAL A 62 16.87 -0.43 3.05
C VAL A 62 18.19 -0.70 3.76
N GLY A 63 18.45 -1.98 3.98
CA GLY A 63 19.63 -2.51 4.64
C GLY A 63 19.70 -4.02 4.43
N SER A 64 20.68 -4.68 5.05
CA SER A 64 20.92 -6.13 4.88
C SER A 64 19.76 -7.03 5.33
N ALA A 65 18.86 -6.51 6.17
CA ALA A 65 17.67 -7.20 6.65
C ALA A 65 16.39 -6.87 5.86
N THR A 66 16.49 -6.08 4.78
CA THR A 66 15.33 -5.61 4.02
C THR A 66 15.23 -6.31 2.67
N GLU A 67 14.04 -6.86 2.39
CA GLU A 67 13.65 -7.42 1.10
C GLU A 67 12.71 -6.46 0.35
N ARG A 68 12.88 -6.37 -0.98
CA ARG A 68 11.96 -5.63 -1.85
C ARG A 68 10.72 -6.48 -2.16
N LEU A 69 9.55 -5.87 -2.05
CA LEU A 69 8.28 -6.42 -2.52
C LEU A 69 7.80 -5.64 -3.74
N SER A 70 6.84 -6.21 -4.49
CA SER A 70 6.25 -5.53 -5.64
C SER A 70 5.49 -4.25 -5.27
N ASP A 71 4.94 -4.22 -4.06
CA ASP A 71 4.10 -3.15 -3.52
C ASP A 71 4.71 -2.51 -2.26
N GLY A 72 6.00 -2.73 -1.98
CA GLY A 72 6.63 -2.19 -0.78
C GLY A 72 7.96 -2.82 -0.40
N ILE A 73 8.21 -2.89 0.90
CA ILE A 73 9.38 -3.55 1.49
C ILE A 73 8.99 -4.44 2.67
N LYS A 74 9.83 -5.41 2.96
CA LYS A 74 9.79 -6.26 4.15
C LYS A 74 11.09 -6.11 4.91
N THR A 75 11.04 -5.78 6.19
CA THR A 75 12.24 -5.67 7.03
C THR A 75 12.17 -6.70 8.14
N TRP A 76 13.18 -7.55 8.22
CA TRP A 76 13.36 -8.51 9.31
C TRP A 76 13.92 -7.85 10.56
N ASP A 77 13.58 -8.39 11.71
CA ASP A 77 14.34 -8.16 12.92
C ASP A 77 15.70 -8.90 12.89
N SER A 78 16.51 -8.68 13.93
CA SER A 78 17.87 -9.21 14.00
C SER A 78 17.94 -10.73 14.12
N ASP A 79 16.97 -11.36 14.79
CA ASP A 79 16.91 -12.81 15.01
C ASP A 79 16.05 -13.56 13.98
N ARG A 80 15.50 -12.82 13.00
CA ARG A 80 14.63 -13.28 11.92
C ARG A 80 13.38 -14.02 12.41
N GLN A 81 12.94 -13.74 13.64
CA GLN A 81 11.70 -14.31 14.18
C GLN A 81 10.47 -13.51 13.77
N TYR A 82 10.65 -12.21 13.49
CA TYR A 82 9.59 -11.33 13.06
C TYR A 82 9.99 -10.49 11.84
N TYR A 83 8.99 -10.05 11.10
CA TYR A 83 9.20 -9.07 10.04
C TYR A 83 8.08 -8.04 10.01
N THR A 84 8.43 -6.85 9.57
CA THR A 84 7.48 -5.77 9.30
C THR A 84 7.40 -5.53 7.80
N THR A 85 6.20 -5.51 7.24
CA THR A 85 5.97 -5.06 5.86
C THR A 85 5.52 -3.60 5.87
N PHE A 86 5.99 -2.84 4.89
CA PHE A 86 5.55 -1.48 4.60
C PHE A 86 5.08 -1.45 3.15
N ARG A 87 3.77 -1.49 2.95
CA ARG A 87 3.14 -1.73 1.64
C ARG A 87 2.21 -0.61 1.26
N TYR A 88 2.08 -0.39 -0.04
CA TYR A 88 1.34 0.70 -0.63
C TYR A 88 0.50 0.17 -1.80
N LEU A 89 -0.77 0.58 -1.86
CA LEU A 89 -1.69 0.04 -2.85
C LEU A 89 -2.72 1.07 -3.26
N CYS A 90 -2.80 1.34 -4.56
CA CYS A 90 -3.86 2.12 -5.17
C CYS A 90 -5.11 1.27 -5.42
N GLN A 91 -6.26 1.74 -4.93
CA GLN A 91 -7.55 1.06 -5.11
C GLN A 91 -8.69 2.06 -5.25
N VAL A 92 -9.67 1.69 -6.08
CA VAL A 92 -10.96 2.38 -6.11
C VAL A 92 -11.73 2.07 -4.81
N PRO A 93 -12.29 3.07 -4.11
CA PRO A 93 -13.15 2.89 -2.94
C PRO A 93 -14.26 1.88 -3.21
N GLY A 94 -14.47 0.93 -2.30
CA GLY A 94 -15.53 -0.06 -2.43
C GLY A 94 -15.22 -1.22 -3.38
N ALA A 95 -14.14 -1.17 -4.17
CA ALA A 95 -13.61 -2.37 -4.81
C ALA A 95 -13.22 -3.38 -3.72
N ARG A 96 -13.48 -4.67 -3.97
CA ARG A 96 -13.02 -5.73 -3.06
C ARG A 96 -11.51 -5.55 -2.88
N ARG A 97 -11.06 -5.28 -1.65
CA ARG A 97 -9.64 -5.05 -1.36
C ARG A 97 -8.83 -6.18 -1.98
N THR A 98 -8.09 -5.86 -3.03
CA THR A 98 -7.05 -6.74 -3.53
C THR A 98 -6.09 -6.95 -2.38
N PRO A 99 -5.82 -8.20 -1.95
CA PRO A 99 -4.82 -8.45 -0.94
C PRO A 99 -3.50 -7.84 -1.42
N PHE A 100 -2.81 -7.17 -0.51
CA PHE A 100 -1.41 -6.81 -0.73
C PHE A 100 -0.66 -8.11 -1.09
N ARG A 101 0.04 -8.14 -2.24
CA ARG A 101 0.58 -9.37 -2.87
C ARG A 101 1.96 -9.71 -2.35
#